data_AF-A0A8H7ZVR9-F1
#
_entry.id   AF-A0A8H7ZVR9-F1
#
_cell.length_a   1.000
_cell.length_b   1.000
_cell.length_c   1.000
_cell.angle_alpha   90.00
_cell.angle_beta   90.00
_cell.angle_gamma   90.00
#
_symmetry.space_group_name_H-M   'P 1'
#
loop_
_entity.id
_entity.type
_entity.pdbx_description
1 polymer ?
#
loop_
_entity_poly.entity_id
_entity_poly.type
_entity_poly.pdbx_seq_one_letter_code
_entity_poly.pdbx_strand_id
1 'polypeptide(L)'
;MRFHLLLCPRDKTDRRFHFAPEADEVIYGASAGPPFCRRFTLVADIQPDDGIPAFQLYSAHLEIFCGLSGRVAQISDLLHDAATHAAPPPPLSTRAHLVPRQALFGDLNTSAHGIARLSPRLCRDSFRWRTLGTAESLWVDECVFAFHVLQGEKNVYLEKYRLPELFPEIVLRHARNPGFVDPWHPTRDITLRSRSYMSLYQAKLDWTLLRGFDVVGQLMGNHDYSASDHKYLLVDVVPSRDDEPVNGGEAGAGEARGLGNGIGGNVSPTAAAKEVVRFQARRLEALRRRRRMLDVLDEEGGLLGTRAARVFVGAATAAVLVIGMWFLQRKRK
;
A
#
# COMPACT_ATOMS: atom_id res chain seq x y z
N MET A 1 -24.81 -8.65 0.34
CA MET A 1 -24.55 -8.35 -1.08
C MET A 1 -23.06 -8.50 -1.35
N ARG A 2 -22.63 -9.02 -2.51
CA ARG A 2 -21.20 -9.24 -2.85
C ARG A 2 -20.83 -8.39 -4.06
N PHE A 3 -19.67 -7.74 -4.04
CA PHE A 3 -19.12 -7.02 -5.18
C PHE A 3 -17.94 -7.78 -5.77
N HIS A 4 -17.84 -7.82 -7.09
CA HIS A 4 -16.64 -8.27 -7.78
C HIS A 4 -15.93 -7.05 -8.34
N LEU A 5 -14.81 -6.64 -7.72
CA LEU A 5 -13.95 -5.61 -8.27
C LEU A 5 -12.83 -6.29 -9.07
N LEU A 6 -12.87 -6.14 -10.39
CA LEU A 6 -11.88 -6.69 -11.31
C LEU A 6 -10.91 -5.58 -11.75
N LEU A 7 -9.64 -5.71 -11.37
CA LEU A 7 -8.55 -5.04 -12.07
C LEU A 7 -8.23 -5.83 -13.34
N CYS A 8 -8.85 -5.46 -14.46
CA CYS A 8 -8.58 -6.10 -15.73
C CYS A 8 -7.18 -5.70 -16.22
N PRO A 9 -6.30 -6.64 -16.59
CA PRO A 9 -5.05 -6.28 -17.23
C PRO A 9 -5.32 -5.72 -18.63
N ARG A 10 -4.48 -4.77 -19.06
CA ARG A 10 -4.49 -4.23 -20.43
C ARG A 10 -4.58 -5.35 -21.47
N ASP A 11 -5.65 -5.37 -22.24
CA ASP A 11 -5.65 -6.07 -23.51
C ASP A 11 -4.59 -5.43 -24.41
N LYS A 12 -3.70 -6.24 -24.99
CA LYS A 12 -2.64 -5.75 -25.87
C LYS A 12 -3.18 -5.24 -27.21
N THR A 13 -4.44 -5.54 -27.52
CA THR A 13 -5.05 -5.27 -28.82
C THR A 13 -5.96 -4.04 -28.81
N ASP A 14 -6.47 -3.62 -27.66
CA ASP A 14 -7.33 -2.45 -27.54
C ASP A 14 -6.71 -1.37 -26.64
N ARG A 15 -6.45 -0.20 -27.23
CA ARG A 15 -5.91 0.97 -26.52
C ARG A 15 -7.01 1.93 -26.05
N ARG A 16 -8.29 1.58 -26.22
CA ARG A 16 -9.42 2.42 -25.83
C ARG A 16 -9.90 2.01 -24.45
N PHE A 17 -9.99 3.00 -23.56
CA PHE A 17 -10.72 2.82 -22.31
C PHE A 17 -12.22 2.92 -22.64
N HIS A 18 -12.94 1.82 -22.51
CA HIS A 18 -14.39 1.82 -22.58
C HIS A 18 -14.93 2.06 -21.17
N PHE A 19 -15.31 3.29 -20.86
CA PHE A 19 -16.00 3.63 -19.61
C PHE A 19 -17.53 3.55 -19.82
N ALA A 20 -18.22 2.98 -18.85
CA ALA A 20 -19.68 3.05 -18.77
C ALA A 20 -20.10 4.52 -18.54
N PRO A 21 -21.16 5.02 -19.19
CA PRO A 21 -21.38 6.45 -19.42
C PRO A 21 -21.95 7.28 -18.25
N GLU A 22 -21.86 6.87 -16.98
CA GLU A 22 -22.57 7.57 -15.87
C GLU A 22 -21.72 7.85 -14.62
N ALA A 23 -20.42 8.14 -14.75
CA ALA A 23 -19.62 8.64 -13.64
C ALA A 23 -19.24 10.11 -13.87
N ASP A 24 -19.60 10.99 -12.92
CA ASP A 24 -19.11 12.38 -12.89
C ASP A 24 -17.61 12.38 -12.62
N GLU A 25 -16.82 12.66 -13.65
CA GLU A 25 -15.36 12.57 -13.60
C GLU A 25 -14.75 13.88 -13.09
N VAL A 26 -13.98 13.82 -11.99
CA VAL A 26 -13.13 14.93 -11.54
C VAL A 26 -11.67 14.49 -11.59
N ILE A 27 -10.92 15.00 -12.57
CA ILE A 27 -9.51 14.70 -12.75
C ILE A 27 -8.68 15.63 -11.87
N TYR A 28 -8.17 15.13 -10.74
CA TYR A 28 -7.13 15.80 -9.96
C TYR A 28 -5.75 15.28 -10.38
N GLY A 29 -4.84 16.19 -10.77
CA GLY A 29 -3.47 15.86 -11.16
C GLY A 29 -2.44 16.67 -10.38
N ALA A 30 -1.78 16.05 -9.40
CA ALA A 30 -0.58 16.59 -8.78
C ALA A 30 0.66 16.04 -9.50
N SER A 31 1.56 16.92 -9.96
CA SER A 31 2.76 16.59 -10.72
C SER A 31 3.98 16.58 -9.80
N ALA A 32 4.58 15.41 -9.57
CA ALA A 32 5.90 15.30 -8.95
C ALA A 32 6.75 14.21 -9.63
N GLY A 33 7.42 14.53 -10.75
CA GLY A 33 8.39 13.63 -11.38
C GLY A 33 8.87 14.06 -12.79
N PRO A 34 10.02 13.53 -13.27
CA PRO A 34 10.71 13.97 -14.50
C PRO A 34 9.87 13.79 -15.79
N PRO A 35 10.21 14.48 -16.90
CA PRO A 35 9.25 15.00 -17.89
C PRO A 35 8.62 13.99 -18.86
N PHE A 36 8.77 12.67 -18.67
CA PHE A 36 8.39 11.72 -19.73
C PHE A 36 7.00 11.11 -19.61
N CYS A 37 6.29 11.23 -18.47
CA CYS A 37 4.86 10.92 -18.43
C CYS A 37 4.23 11.47 -17.15
N ARG A 38 3.24 12.36 -17.27
CA ARG A 38 2.38 12.68 -16.13
C ARG A 38 1.57 11.43 -15.78
N ARG A 39 1.57 11.04 -14.51
CA ARG A 39 0.73 9.97 -13.99
C ARG A 39 -0.44 10.62 -13.26
N PHE A 40 -1.61 10.03 -13.45
CA PHE A 40 -2.84 10.48 -12.85
C PHE A 40 -3.39 9.32 -12.04
N THR A 41 -3.99 9.65 -10.91
CA THR A 41 -4.84 8.75 -10.16
C THR A 41 -6.27 9.13 -10.48
N LEU A 42 -7.08 8.14 -10.86
CA LEU A 42 -8.50 8.36 -11.03
C LEU A 42 -9.19 8.11 -9.69
N VAL A 43 -10.15 8.96 -9.35
CA VAL A 43 -10.98 8.83 -8.16
C VAL A 43 -12.43 8.93 -8.61
N ALA A 44 -13.27 8.03 -8.12
CA ALA A 44 -14.69 8.03 -8.40
C ALA A 44 -15.47 7.79 -7.11
N ASP A 45 -16.55 8.54 -6.90
CA ASP A 45 -17.52 8.24 -5.87
C ASP A 45 -18.57 7.29 -6.46
N ILE A 46 -18.64 6.09 -5.89
CA ILE A 46 -19.54 5.04 -6.32
C ILE A 46 -20.77 5.07 -5.41
N GLN A 47 -21.93 5.29 -6.02
CA GLN A 47 -23.24 5.17 -5.39
C GLN A 47 -23.92 3.92 -5.93
N PRO A 48 -23.82 2.78 -5.24
CA PRO A 48 -24.48 1.57 -5.71
C PRO A 48 -25.99 1.64 -5.46
N ASP A 49 -26.74 0.87 -6.24
CA ASP A 49 -28.15 0.60 -5.98
C ASP A 49 -28.33 -0.25 -4.70
N ASP A 50 -29.58 -0.49 -4.29
CA ASP A 50 -29.94 -1.49 -3.27
C ASP A 50 -29.44 -1.23 -1.84
N GLY A 51 -29.39 0.03 -1.41
CA GLY A 51 -29.15 0.38 -0.01
C GLY A 51 -27.72 0.10 0.47
N ILE A 52 -26.79 -0.13 -0.46
CA ILE A 52 -25.36 -0.16 -0.15
C ILE A 52 -24.88 1.28 0.07
N PRO A 53 -24.12 1.55 1.13
CA PRO A 53 -23.54 2.86 1.33
C PRO A 53 -22.59 3.25 0.20
N ALA A 54 -22.61 4.53 -0.17
CA ALA A 54 -21.62 5.09 -1.09
C ALA A 54 -20.19 4.81 -0.62
N PHE A 55 -19.28 4.67 -1.58
CA PHE A 55 -17.87 4.49 -1.29
C PHE A 55 -17.02 5.13 -2.39
N GLN A 56 -15.77 5.45 -2.06
CA GLN A 56 -14.83 6.06 -2.99
C GLN A 56 -13.87 5.01 -3.55
N LEU A 57 -13.62 5.08 -4.85
CA LEU A 57 -12.78 4.16 -5.59
C LEU A 57 -11.61 4.90 -6.23
N TYR A 58 -10.39 4.48 -5.90
CA TYR A 58 -9.15 4.98 -6.47
C TYR A 58 -8.58 3.95 -7.45
N SER A 59 -8.16 4.41 -8.63
CA SER A 59 -7.36 3.65 -9.58
C SER A 59 -6.01 4.35 -9.77
N ALA A 60 -4.95 3.75 -9.25
CA ALA A 60 -3.60 4.30 -9.26
C ALA A 60 -2.68 3.51 -10.19
N HIS A 61 -1.86 4.22 -10.95
CA HIS A 61 -0.75 3.63 -11.70
C HIS A 61 0.49 4.50 -11.53
N LEU A 62 1.36 4.11 -10.59
CA LEU A 62 2.50 4.91 -10.16
C LEU A 62 3.67 4.84 -11.14
N GLU A 63 4.58 5.82 -11.05
CA GLU A 63 5.77 5.88 -11.89
C GLU A 63 6.66 4.66 -11.68
N ILE A 64 7.10 4.11 -12.80
CA ILE A 64 8.07 3.03 -12.90
C ILE A 64 9.49 3.64 -12.84
N PHE A 65 10.41 2.97 -12.15
CA PHE A 65 11.83 3.37 -12.03
C PHE A 65 12.11 4.70 -11.30
N CYS A 66 11.17 5.20 -10.50
CA CYS A 66 11.34 6.39 -9.65
C CYS A 66 12.17 6.14 -8.36
N GLY A 67 12.67 4.92 -8.16
CA GLY A 67 13.25 4.50 -6.88
C GLY A 67 12.18 4.28 -5.80
N LEU A 68 12.62 3.87 -4.62
CA LEU A 68 11.75 3.68 -3.46
C LEU A 68 11.29 5.03 -2.88
N SER A 69 12.18 6.02 -2.81
CA SER A 69 11.84 7.33 -2.27
C SER A 69 10.78 8.05 -3.12
N GLY A 70 10.95 8.03 -4.46
CA GLY A 70 9.97 8.58 -5.39
C GLY A 70 8.63 7.84 -5.35
N ARG A 71 8.64 6.53 -5.08
CA ARG A 71 7.41 5.74 -4.91
C ARG A 71 6.69 6.08 -3.61
N VAL A 72 7.41 6.20 -2.51
CA VAL A 72 6.84 6.62 -1.22
C VAL A 72 6.26 8.03 -1.32
N ALA A 73 6.90 8.95 -2.04
CA ALA A 73 6.33 10.28 -2.28
C ALA A 73 4.97 10.20 -2.99
N GLN A 74 4.87 9.44 -4.08
CA GLN A 74 3.60 9.24 -4.80
C GLN A 74 2.53 8.53 -3.95
N ILE A 75 2.92 7.51 -3.18
CA ILE A 75 2.01 6.85 -2.22
C ILE A 75 1.57 7.84 -1.14
N SER A 76 2.45 8.73 -0.68
CA SER A 76 2.12 9.73 0.33
C SER A 76 1.04 10.69 -0.14
N ASP A 77 1.11 11.13 -1.40
CA ASP A 77 0.08 11.99 -1.99
C ASP A 77 -1.27 11.27 -2.05
N LEU A 78 -1.29 9.99 -2.46
CA LEU A 78 -2.49 9.14 -2.45
C LEU A 78 -3.09 8.97 -1.05
N LEU A 79 -2.26 8.68 -0.05
CA LEU A 79 -2.72 8.46 1.32
C LEU A 79 -3.21 9.76 1.96
N HIS A 80 -2.56 10.89 1.63
CA HIS A 80 -3.02 12.19 2.08
C HIS A 80 -4.37 12.56 1.47
N ASP A 81 -4.52 12.40 0.16
CA ASP A 81 -5.78 12.67 -0.53
C ASP A 81 -6.92 11.79 0.01
N ALA A 82 -6.68 10.50 0.17
CA ALA A 82 -7.65 9.59 0.78
C ALA A 82 -7.98 9.96 2.23
N ALA A 83 -7.00 10.46 2.99
CA ALA A 83 -7.23 10.96 4.35
C ALA A 83 -8.03 12.27 4.38
N THR A 84 -7.84 13.17 3.42
CA THR A 84 -8.59 14.43 3.33
C THR A 84 -10.02 14.20 2.89
N HIS A 85 -10.25 13.31 1.93
CA HIS A 85 -11.58 12.86 1.53
C HIS A 85 -12.26 11.99 2.59
N ALA A 86 -11.52 11.60 3.62
CA ALA A 86 -12.06 10.87 4.75
C ALA A 86 -12.60 11.73 5.90
N ALA A 87 -12.60 13.05 5.76
CA ALA A 87 -12.94 14.01 6.81
C ALA A 87 -14.46 14.29 6.92
N PRO A 88 -14.91 14.85 8.06
CA PRO A 88 -15.93 14.26 8.94
C PRO A 88 -17.36 14.36 8.38
N PRO A 89 -18.28 13.48 8.84
CA PRO A 89 -19.69 13.58 8.48
C PRO A 89 -20.24 14.99 8.81
N PRO A 90 -21.21 15.49 8.02
CA PRO A 90 -21.81 16.80 8.24
C PRO A 90 -22.32 16.94 9.70
N PRO A 91 -22.31 18.17 10.25
CA PRO A 91 -22.59 18.41 11.65
C PRO A 91 -24.00 17.93 12.04
N LEU A 92 -24.04 16.94 12.94
CA LEU A 92 -25.10 16.71 13.93
C LEU A 92 -26.53 16.98 13.46
N SER A 93 -27.00 16.25 12.45
CA SER A 93 -28.39 15.80 12.46
C SER A 93 -28.51 14.43 11.79
N THR A 94 -28.77 13.43 12.65
CA THR A 94 -29.52 12.21 12.38
C THR A 94 -28.98 11.06 11.52
N ARG A 95 -27.69 10.95 11.17
CA ARG A 95 -27.15 9.63 10.74
C ARG A 95 -25.68 9.43 11.06
N ALA A 96 -25.39 8.21 11.50
CA ALA A 96 -24.15 7.70 12.07
C ALA A 96 -22.87 8.16 11.37
N HIS A 97 -21.83 8.34 12.17
CA HIS A 97 -20.44 8.52 11.78
C HIS A 97 -19.90 7.31 11.00
N LEU A 98 -20.27 7.20 9.72
CA LEU A 98 -19.73 6.17 8.83
C LEU A 98 -18.26 6.48 8.57
N VAL A 99 -17.37 5.51 8.87
CA VAL A 99 -16.01 5.56 8.34
C VAL A 99 -16.14 5.60 6.81
N PRO A 100 -15.51 6.56 6.12
CA PRO A 100 -15.61 6.64 4.68
C PRO A 100 -15.03 5.37 4.09
N ARG A 101 -15.89 4.66 3.35
CA ARG A 101 -15.53 3.43 2.67
C ARG A 101 -14.72 3.81 1.46
N GLN A 102 -13.51 3.30 1.39
CA GLN A 102 -12.57 3.62 0.33
C GLN A 102 -11.91 2.34 -0.15
N ALA A 103 -11.71 2.24 -1.45
CA ALA A 103 -10.96 1.17 -2.06
C ALA A 103 -9.96 1.75 -3.05
N LEU A 104 -8.70 1.36 -2.94
CA LEU A 104 -7.61 1.80 -3.81
C LEU A 104 -6.99 0.60 -4.49
N PHE A 105 -7.04 0.63 -5.82
CA PHE A 105 -6.61 -0.43 -6.68
C PHE A 105 -5.54 0.06 -7.66
N GLY A 106 -4.70 -0.86 -8.10
CA GLY A 106 -3.90 -0.67 -9.30
C GLY A 106 -2.42 -0.99 -9.10
N ASP A 107 -1.63 -0.58 -10.08
CA ASP A 107 -0.22 -0.89 -10.20
C ASP A 107 0.63 0.18 -9.50
N LEU A 108 1.12 -0.13 -8.30
CA LEU A 108 2.01 0.75 -7.56
C LEU A 108 3.47 0.64 -8.01
N ASN A 109 3.77 -0.24 -8.98
CA ASN A 109 5.08 -0.45 -9.57
C ASN A 109 6.17 -0.82 -8.54
N THR A 110 5.81 -1.51 -7.46
CA THR A 110 6.68 -1.98 -6.35
C THR A 110 7.65 -3.10 -6.78
N SER A 111 8.44 -2.78 -7.78
CA SER A 111 9.19 -3.68 -8.67
C SER A 111 10.67 -3.82 -8.24
N ALA A 112 11.17 -2.95 -7.37
CA ALA A 112 12.55 -2.98 -6.90
C ALA A 112 12.77 -4.07 -5.84
N HIS A 113 13.18 -5.26 -6.27
CA HIS A 113 13.60 -6.34 -5.35
C HIS A 113 14.95 -6.94 -5.76
N GLY A 114 15.58 -7.65 -4.83
CA GLY A 114 16.77 -8.47 -5.10
C GLY A 114 17.84 -7.75 -5.93
N ILE A 115 18.24 -8.39 -7.03
CA ILE A 115 19.25 -7.86 -7.97
C ILE A 115 18.77 -6.65 -8.77
N ALA A 116 17.46 -6.42 -8.90
CA ALA A 116 16.95 -5.24 -9.61
C ALA A 116 17.35 -3.94 -8.90
N ARG A 117 17.61 -4.00 -7.59
CA ARG A 117 18.20 -2.90 -6.82
C ARG A 117 19.64 -2.58 -7.24
N LEU A 118 20.37 -3.53 -7.81
CA LEU A 118 21.70 -3.27 -8.35
C LEU A 118 21.65 -2.48 -9.66
N SER A 119 20.49 -2.42 -10.32
CA SER A 119 20.34 -1.69 -11.58
C SER A 119 20.23 -0.19 -11.33
N PRO A 120 21.22 0.61 -11.78
CA PRO A 120 21.16 2.08 -11.67
C PRO A 120 20.06 2.69 -12.55
N ARG A 121 19.48 1.91 -13.48
CA ARG A 121 18.37 2.35 -14.32
C ARG A 121 17.02 2.24 -13.61
N LEU A 122 16.83 1.16 -12.85
CA LEU A 122 15.57 0.84 -12.16
C LEU A 122 15.50 1.51 -10.78
N CYS A 123 16.61 1.53 -10.06
CA CYS A 123 16.73 2.07 -8.70
C CYS A 123 17.74 3.22 -8.70
N ARG A 124 17.24 4.44 -8.84
CA ARG A 124 18.05 5.66 -8.96
C ARG A 124 18.34 6.35 -7.63
N ASP A 125 17.74 5.87 -6.55
CA ASP A 125 17.88 6.47 -5.22
C ASP A 125 18.90 5.73 -4.33
N SER A 126 19.21 6.31 -3.17
CA SER A 126 20.13 5.70 -2.21
C SER A 126 19.56 4.44 -1.54
N PHE A 127 18.24 4.23 -1.61
CA PHE A 127 17.59 3.04 -1.08
C PHE A 127 17.98 1.77 -1.81
N ARG A 128 18.50 1.86 -3.04
CA ARG A 128 19.07 0.73 -3.78
C ARG A 128 20.03 -0.12 -2.93
N TRP A 129 20.81 0.51 -2.05
CA TRP A 129 21.76 -0.19 -1.17
C TRP A 129 21.16 -0.53 0.18
N ARG A 130 20.33 0.36 0.74
CA ARG A 130 19.76 0.23 2.09
C ARG A 130 18.71 -0.86 2.23
N THR A 131 18.18 -1.33 1.12
CA THR A 131 17.09 -2.33 1.07
C THR A 131 17.47 -3.54 0.21
N LEU A 132 18.77 -3.74 -0.01
CA LEU A 132 19.28 -4.92 -0.70
C LEU A 132 18.82 -6.19 0.03
N GLY A 133 18.27 -7.15 -0.70
CA GLY A 133 17.67 -8.37 -0.12
C GLY A 133 16.21 -8.21 0.32
N THR A 134 15.69 -6.98 0.40
CA THR A 134 14.29 -6.73 0.75
C THR A 134 13.45 -6.42 -0.49
N ALA A 135 12.33 -7.13 -0.65
CA ALA A 135 11.34 -6.81 -1.67
C ALA A 135 10.75 -5.41 -1.41
N GLU A 136 10.68 -4.55 -2.43
CA GLU A 136 10.08 -3.21 -2.29
C GLU A 136 8.64 -3.27 -1.79
N SER A 137 7.83 -4.21 -2.27
CA SER A 137 6.45 -4.39 -1.80
C SER A 137 6.39 -4.64 -0.29
N LEU A 138 7.27 -5.48 0.24
CA LEU A 138 7.37 -5.74 1.68
C LEU A 138 7.80 -4.50 2.46
N TRP A 139 8.81 -3.79 1.95
CA TRP A 139 9.30 -2.59 2.62
C TRP A 139 8.21 -1.51 2.67
N VAL A 140 7.49 -1.29 1.57
CA VAL A 140 6.36 -0.34 1.49
C VAL A 140 5.26 -0.76 2.47
N ASP A 141 4.92 -2.05 2.51
CA ASP A 141 3.94 -2.56 3.46
C ASP A 141 4.33 -2.27 4.92
N GLU A 142 5.56 -2.59 5.31
CA GLU A 142 6.05 -2.47 6.68
C GLU A 142 6.37 -1.04 7.11
N CYS A 143 6.76 -0.15 6.19
CA CYS A 143 7.20 1.21 6.51
C CYS A 143 6.16 2.28 6.20
N VAL A 144 5.24 2.03 5.26
CA VAL A 144 4.22 2.99 4.83
C VAL A 144 2.84 2.52 5.28
N PHE A 145 2.37 1.36 4.79
CA PHE A 145 1.00 0.91 5.08
C PHE A 145 0.82 0.41 6.51
N ALA A 146 1.87 -0.01 7.20
CA ALA A 146 1.79 -0.36 8.62
C ALA A 146 1.75 0.87 9.56
N PHE A 147 2.05 2.08 9.08
CA PHE A 147 2.03 3.28 9.89
C PHE A 147 0.69 4.02 9.78
N HIS A 148 -0.14 3.92 10.81
CA HIS A 148 -1.48 4.51 10.86
C HIS A 148 -1.45 6.00 11.24
N VAL A 149 -2.40 6.79 10.71
CA VAL A 149 -2.56 8.22 11.06
C VAL A 149 -2.70 8.49 12.56
N LEU A 150 -3.24 7.53 13.32
CA LEU A 150 -3.40 7.63 14.78
C LEU A 150 -2.09 7.45 15.57
N GLN A 151 -1.01 7.00 14.92
CA GLN A 151 0.27 6.78 15.60
C GLN A 151 1.12 8.05 15.72
N GLY A 152 0.74 9.15 15.06
CA GLY A 152 1.41 10.44 15.20
C GLY A 152 1.24 11.37 14.00
N GLU A 153 1.74 12.59 14.13
CA GLU A 153 1.69 13.61 13.07
C GLU A 153 2.58 13.28 11.86
N LYS A 154 3.60 12.45 12.08
CA LYS A 154 4.60 12.06 11.07
C LYS A 154 4.86 10.57 11.14
N ASN A 155 5.16 9.97 9.99
CA ASN A 155 5.57 8.58 9.90
C ASN A 155 6.99 8.39 10.44
N VAL A 156 7.09 8.00 11.72
CA VAL A 156 8.37 7.75 12.39
C VAL A 156 9.11 6.53 11.84
N TYR A 157 8.44 5.63 11.11
CA TYR A 157 9.11 4.50 10.44
C TYR A 157 9.91 4.94 9.23
N LEU A 158 9.50 6.01 8.56
CA LEU A 158 10.27 6.67 7.51
C LEU A 158 11.32 7.62 8.11
N GLU A 159 11.01 8.25 9.25
CA GLU A 159 11.91 9.18 9.93
C GLU A 159 13.26 8.53 10.32
N LYS A 160 13.27 7.25 10.71
CA LYS A 160 14.52 6.53 11.01
C LYS A 160 15.49 6.44 9.82
N TYR A 161 15.00 6.66 8.60
CA TYR A 161 15.82 6.71 7.40
C TYR A 161 16.23 8.13 7.00
N ARG A 162 16.02 9.13 7.89
CA ARG A 162 16.39 10.54 7.68
C ARG A 162 17.89 10.69 7.42
N LEU A 163 18.26 10.55 6.15
CA LEU A 163 19.04 11.62 5.55
C LEU A 163 18.05 12.73 5.21
N PRO A 164 18.30 13.99 5.57
CA PRO A 164 17.39 15.12 5.32
C PRO A 164 16.88 15.21 3.88
N GLU A 165 17.64 14.65 2.94
CA GLU A 165 17.37 14.64 1.51
C GLU A 165 16.45 13.52 1.04
N LEU A 166 16.20 12.47 1.85
CA LEU A 166 15.48 11.28 1.37
C LEU A 166 13.96 11.39 1.44
N PHE A 167 13.45 11.88 2.57
CA PHE A 167 12.03 12.08 2.78
C PHE A 167 11.78 13.48 3.31
N PRO A 168 11.34 14.42 2.46
CA PRO A 168 10.90 15.73 2.89
C PRO A 168 9.83 15.62 3.99
N GLU A 169 9.79 16.62 4.86
CA GLU A 169 8.84 16.69 5.97
C GLU A 169 7.38 16.50 5.52
N ILE A 170 7.01 17.03 4.34
CA ILE A 170 5.67 16.85 3.78
C ILE A 170 5.35 15.38 3.50
N VAL A 171 6.29 14.61 2.95
CA VAL A 171 6.13 13.18 2.69
C VAL A 171 5.97 12.43 4.01
N LEU A 172 6.71 12.78 5.06
CA LEU A 172 6.56 12.14 6.38
C LEU A 172 5.18 12.38 6.99
N ARG A 173 4.58 13.56 6.77
CA ARG A 173 3.22 13.90 7.23
C ARG A 173 2.15 13.25 6.37
N HIS A 174 2.40 13.04 5.08
CA HIS A 174 1.43 12.50 4.12
C HIS A 174 1.44 10.98 4.05
N ALA A 175 2.60 10.34 4.25
CA ALA A 175 2.79 8.89 4.20
C ALA A 175 2.28 8.18 5.47
N ARG A 176 1.03 8.44 5.85
CA ARG A 176 0.37 7.84 7.01
C ARG A 176 -0.92 7.18 6.53
N ASN A 177 -1.04 5.88 6.77
CA ASN A 177 -2.17 5.09 6.33
C ASN A 177 -3.45 5.49 7.10
N PRO A 178 -4.53 5.95 6.42
CA PRO A 178 -5.78 6.32 7.06
C PRO A 178 -6.68 5.12 7.43
N GLY A 179 -6.20 3.89 7.26
CA GLY A 179 -6.91 2.67 7.65
C GLY A 179 -7.06 1.63 6.54
N PHE A 180 -6.35 1.78 5.42
CA PHE A 180 -6.31 0.79 4.35
C PHE A 180 -5.63 -0.51 4.80
N VAL A 181 -6.12 -1.63 4.28
CA VAL A 181 -5.55 -2.96 4.44
C VAL A 181 -5.48 -3.63 3.07
N ASP A 182 -4.32 -4.17 2.71
CA ASP A 182 -4.18 -5.07 1.56
C ASP A 182 -4.46 -6.50 2.02
N PRO A 183 -5.43 -7.23 1.44
CA PRO A 183 -5.69 -8.60 1.86
C PRO A 183 -4.71 -9.60 1.21
N TRP A 184 -3.78 -9.11 0.38
CA TRP A 184 -2.73 -9.88 -0.28
C TRP A 184 -1.39 -9.75 0.47
N HIS A 185 -0.65 -10.84 0.57
CA HIS A 185 0.66 -10.88 1.20
C HIS A 185 1.73 -10.24 0.31
N PRO A 186 2.54 -9.29 0.82
CA PRO A 186 3.41 -8.44 -0.01
C PRO A 186 4.50 -9.19 -0.79
N THR A 187 4.91 -10.38 -0.34
CA THR A 187 5.95 -11.19 -1.00
C THR A 187 5.51 -12.55 -1.53
N ARG A 188 4.28 -13.00 -1.20
CA ARG A 188 3.79 -14.33 -1.63
C ARG A 188 2.83 -14.17 -2.80
N ASP A 189 2.06 -13.10 -2.81
CA ASP A 189 1.09 -12.80 -3.85
C ASP A 189 1.75 -11.97 -4.97
N ILE A 190 2.64 -12.64 -5.70
CA ILE A 190 3.38 -12.08 -6.82
C ILE A 190 2.45 -11.91 -8.03
N THR A 191 2.38 -10.67 -8.53
CA THR A 191 1.52 -10.31 -9.65
C THR A 191 2.27 -10.14 -10.96
N LEU A 192 3.57 -9.82 -10.95
CA LEU A 192 4.42 -9.78 -12.13
C LEU A 192 5.42 -10.94 -12.14
N ARG A 193 5.53 -11.63 -13.27
CA ARG A 193 6.64 -12.56 -13.55
C ARG A 193 7.17 -12.33 -14.95
N SER A 194 8.39 -11.83 -15.05
CA SER A 194 9.00 -11.58 -16.35
C SER A 194 9.72 -12.83 -16.88
N ARG A 195 9.20 -13.41 -17.97
CA ARG A 195 9.89 -14.49 -18.70
C ARG A 195 11.22 -14.02 -19.30
N SER A 196 11.31 -12.75 -19.69
CA SER A 196 12.52 -12.14 -20.27
C SER A 196 13.74 -12.17 -19.33
N TYR A 197 13.50 -12.27 -18.02
CA TYR A 197 14.55 -12.40 -17.01
C TYR A 197 14.61 -13.83 -16.44
N MET A 198 14.37 -14.85 -17.28
CA MET A 198 14.41 -16.27 -16.90
C MET A 198 13.53 -16.60 -15.68
N SER A 199 12.43 -15.86 -15.46
CA SER A 199 11.60 -15.94 -14.24
C SER A 199 12.32 -15.62 -12.92
N LEU A 200 13.56 -15.15 -12.95
CA LEU A 200 14.30 -14.71 -11.77
C LEU A 200 13.73 -13.40 -11.21
N TYR A 201 12.96 -12.68 -12.03
CA TYR A 201 12.33 -11.42 -11.67
C TYR A 201 10.83 -11.59 -11.42
N GLN A 202 10.44 -11.47 -10.15
CA GLN A 202 9.07 -11.68 -9.65
C GLN A 202 8.70 -10.63 -8.60
N ALA A 203 7.68 -9.82 -8.85
CA ALA A 203 7.28 -8.74 -7.95
C ALA A 203 5.77 -8.73 -7.71
N LYS A 204 5.34 -8.26 -6.54
CA LYS A 204 3.97 -7.76 -6.37
C LYS A 204 3.97 -6.32 -6.85
N LEU A 205 3.21 -6.03 -7.89
CA LEU A 205 3.05 -4.69 -8.44
C LEU A 205 1.64 -4.15 -8.18
N ASP A 206 0.65 -5.05 -8.19
CA ASP A 206 -0.76 -4.71 -8.05
C ASP A 206 -1.20 -4.81 -6.59
N TRP A 207 -1.94 -3.81 -6.13
CA TRP A 207 -2.41 -3.67 -4.76
C TRP A 207 -3.93 -3.54 -4.68
N THR A 208 -4.51 -3.99 -3.57
CA THR A 208 -5.94 -3.92 -3.28
C THR A 208 -6.14 -3.38 -1.87
N LEU A 209 -5.95 -2.06 -1.72
CA LEU A 209 -6.05 -1.38 -0.44
C LEU A 209 -7.51 -1.09 -0.10
N LEU A 210 -8.05 -1.71 0.94
CA LEU A 210 -9.45 -1.59 1.34
C LEU A 210 -9.60 -0.93 2.71
N ARG A 211 -10.57 -0.03 2.85
CA ARG A 211 -10.94 0.64 4.10
C ARG A 211 -12.45 0.64 4.27
N GLY A 212 -12.94 0.19 5.43
CA GLY A 212 -14.38 0.10 5.71
C GLY A 212 -15.08 -1.08 4.99
N PHE A 213 -14.30 -2.09 4.58
CA PHE A 213 -14.79 -3.29 3.93
C PHE A 213 -14.25 -4.54 4.63
N ASP A 214 -15.10 -5.54 4.78
CA ASP A 214 -14.71 -6.90 5.16
C ASP A 214 -14.53 -7.72 3.88
N VAL A 215 -13.41 -8.43 3.78
CA VAL A 215 -13.12 -9.32 2.64
C VAL A 215 -13.76 -10.68 2.89
N VAL A 216 -14.70 -11.07 2.02
CA VAL A 216 -15.43 -12.35 2.11
C VAL A 216 -14.96 -13.38 1.08
N GLY A 217 -14.15 -12.96 0.10
CA GLY A 217 -13.59 -13.82 -0.93
C GLY A 217 -12.38 -13.18 -1.60
N GLN A 218 -11.46 -14.02 -2.10
CA GLN A 218 -10.27 -13.60 -2.81
C GLN A 218 -9.97 -14.58 -3.94
N LEU A 219 -9.64 -14.05 -5.12
CA LEU A 219 -9.19 -14.82 -6.26
C LEU A 219 -8.05 -14.10 -6.97
N MET A 220 -6.98 -14.83 -7.26
CA MET A 220 -5.92 -14.39 -8.16
C MET A 220 -6.02 -15.24 -9.42
N GLY A 221 -5.90 -14.63 -10.60
CA GLY A 221 -5.91 -15.39 -11.86
C GLY A 221 -4.84 -14.95 -12.85
N ASN A 222 -4.94 -15.42 -14.10
CA ASN A 222 -3.89 -15.31 -15.11
C ASN A 222 -2.54 -15.90 -14.63
N HIS A 223 -2.56 -17.09 -14.02
CA HIS A 223 -1.37 -17.74 -13.45
C HIS A 223 -0.29 -18.11 -14.47
N ASP A 224 -0.67 -18.29 -15.73
CA ASP A 224 0.23 -18.63 -16.84
C ASP A 224 0.77 -17.40 -17.57
N TYR A 225 0.27 -16.21 -17.23
CA TYR A 225 0.61 -14.93 -17.84
C TYR A 225 0.28 -14.88 -19.34
N SER A 226 -0.73 -15.63 -19.78
CA SER A 226 -1.16 -15.69 -21.18
C SER A 226 -1.88 -14.41 -21.63
N ALA A 227 -2.73 -13.86 -20.78
CA ALA A 227 -3.51 -12.64 -21.08
C ALA A 227 -2.68 -11.36 -20.90
N SER A 228 -1.80 -11.35 -19.90
CA SER A 228 -0.98 -10.20 -19.51
C SER A 228 0.28 -10.65 -18.77
N ASP A 229 1.30 -9.79 -18.74
CA ASP A 229 2.47 -9.97 -17.87
C ASP A 229 2.15 -9.76 -16.37
N HIS A 230 0.94 -9.28 -16.06
CA HIS A 230 0.39 -9.18 -14.72
C HIS A 230 -0.72 -10.21 -14.46
N LYS A 231 -0.76 -10.76 -13.26
CA LYS A 231 -1.94 -11.44 -12.73
C LYS A 231 -3.01 -10.43 -12.35
N TYR A 232 -4.28 -10.80 -12.48
CA TYR A 232 -5.36 -9.99 -11.92
C TYR A 232 -5.65 -10.41 -10.47
N LEU A 233 -6.06 -9.42 -9.68
CA LEU A 233 -6.52 -9.59 -8.31
C LEU A 233 -8.02 -9.30 -8.27
N LEU A 234 -8.79 -10.20 -7.70
CA LEU A 234 -10.21 -10.07 -7.47
C LEU A 234 -10.49 -10.28 -5.98
N VAL A 235 -11.27 -9.37 -5.41
CA VAL A 235 -11.74 -9.46 -4.02
C VAL A 235 -13.24 -9.31 -3.99
N ASP A 236 -13.87 -10.15 -3.17
CA ASP A 236 -15.26 -10.01 -2.81
C ASP A 236 -15.34 -9.31 -1.46
N VAL A 237 -16.05 -8.20 -1.41
CA VAL A 237 -16.14 -7.36 -0.22
C VAL A 237 -17.58 -7.14 0.21
N VAL A 238 -17.76 -6.89 1.51
CA VAL A 238 -19.00 -6.37 2.10
C VAL A 238 -18.66 -5.14 2.96
N PRO A 239 -19.57 -4.18 3.11
CA PRO A 239 -19.40 -3.10 4.08
C PRO A 239 -19.11 -3.67 5.48
N SER A 240 -18.12 -3.10 6.18
CA SER A 240 -17.78 -3.56 7.52
C SER A 240 -18.92 -3.24 8.50
N ARG A 241 -19.22 -4.19 9.40
CA ARG A 241 -20.32 -4.07 10.39
C ARG A 241 -20.06 -3.05 11.49
N ASP A 242 -18.78 -2.74 11.70
CA ASP A 242 -18.30 -1.78 12.69
C ASP A 242 -18.79 -0.34 12.45
N ASP A 243 -19.39 -0.10 11.28
CA ASP A 243 -20.00 1.16 10.88
C ASP A 243 -21.50 1.26 11.22
N GLU A 244 -22.14 0.18 11.70
CA GLU A 244 -23.52 0.28 12.16
C GLU A 244 -23.54 1.26 13.35
N PRO A 245 -24.40 2.30 13.33
CA PRO A 245 -24.63 3.07 14.54
C PRO A 245 -24.94 2.05 15.62
N VAL A 246 -24.19 2.12 16.73
CA VAL A 246 -24.62 1.48 17.96
C VAL A 246 -25.98 2.11 18.22
N ASN A 247 -27.04 1.42 17.82
CA ASN A 247 -28.40 1.82 18.13
C ASN A 247 -28.36 1.96 19.64
N GLY A 248 -28.42 3.21 20.11
CA GLY A 248 -28.47 3.53 21.51
C GLY A 248 -29.75 2.87 21.99
N GLY A 249 -29.64 1.60 22.39
CA GLY A 249 -30.73 0.86 22.99
C GLY A 249 -31.23 1.78 24.07
N GLU A 250 -32.50 2.16 23.95
CA GLU A 250 -33.17 3.06 24.87
C GLU A 250 -32.74 2.64 26.27
N ALA A 251 -31.87 3.44 26.87
CA ALA A 251 -31.47 3.24 28.24
C ALA A 251 -32.78 3.39 29.00
N GLY A 252 -33.33 2.25 29.43
CA GLY A 252 -34.58 2.19 30.17
C GLY A 252 -34.51 3.27 31.24
N ALA A 253 -35.55 4.11 31.26
CA ALA A 253 -35.70 5.24 32.16
C ALA A 253 -35.63 4.75 33.62
N GLY A 254 -34.41 4.64 34.14
CA GLY A 254 -34.12 4.55 35.55
C GLY A 254 -33.92 5.97 36.05
N GLU A 255 -34.92 6.47 36.78
CA GLU A 255 -34.82 7.70 37.56
C GLU A 255 -33.53 7.73 38.40
N ALA A 256 -32.68 8.72 38.19
CA ALA A 256 -31.74 9.17 39.20
C ALA A 256 -31.41 10.65 39.02
N ARG A 257 -31.99 11.45 39.92
CA ARG A 257 -31.59 12.83 40.19
C ARG A 257 -30.11 12.90 40.56
N GLY A 258 -29.36 13.82 39.95
CA GLY A 258 -28.00 14.11 40.36
C GLY A 258 -27.33 15.16 39.47
N LEU A 259 -27.50 16.43 39.83
CA LEU A 259 -26.76 17.56 39.26
C LEU A 259 -25.28 17.46 39.64
N GLY A 260 -24.39 17.38 38.65
CA GLY A 260 -22.95 17.45 38.84
C GLY A 260 -22.25 17.91 37.57
N ASN A 261 -21.85 19.18 37.54
CA ASN A 261 -21.01 19.78 36.50
C ASN A 261 -19.62 19.12 36.49
N GLY A 262 -19.27 18.45 35.40
CA GLY A 262 -17.94 17.90 35.15
C GLY A 262 -17.59 17.95 33.67
N ILE A 263 -16.96 19.04 33.24
CA ILE A 263 -16.38 19.21 31.91
C ILE A 263 -15.08 18.39 31.87
N GLY A 264 -15.07 17.30 31.10
CA GLY A 264 -13.88 16.44 30.96
C GLY A 264 -14.19 15.08 30.34
N GLY A 265 -14.91 15.06 29.21
CA GLY A 265 -15.24 13.82 28.52
C GLY A 265 -14.06 13.27 27.73
N ASN A 266 -13.27 12.39 28.34
CA ASN A 266 -12.41 11.45 27.62
C ASN A 266 -13.30 10.52 26.78
N VAL A 267 -13.44 10.81 25.49
CA VAL A 267 -14.17 9.93 24.57
C VAL A 267 -13.33 8.67 24.38
N SER A 268 -13.73 7.57 25.03
CA SER A 268 -13.13 6.25 24.80
C SER A 268 -13.24 5.92 23.31
N PRO A 269 -12.14 5.45 22.66
CA PRO A 269 -12.19 4.98 21.28
C PRO A 269 -13.31 3.94 21.10
N THR A 270 -14.00 4.02 19.96
CA THR A 270 -15.05 3.06 19.57
C THR A 270 -14.49 1.64 19.51
N ALA A 271 -15.35 0.62 19.63
CA ALA A 271 -14.93 -0.79 19.58
C ALA A 271 -14.16 -1.13 18.28
N ALA A 272 -14.59 -0.55 17.15
CA ALA A 272 -13.93 -0.63 15.85
C ALA A 272 -12.51 -0.03 15.86
N ALA A 273 -12.35 1.17 16.43
CA ALA A 273 -11.03 1.77 16.60
C ALA A 273 -10.13 0.88 17.49
N LYS A 274 -10.69 0.25 18.53
CA LYS A 274 -9.97 -0.71 19.37
C LYS A 274 -9.60 -1.97 18.59
N GLU A 275 -10.44 -2.47 17.68
CA GLU A 275 -10.13 -3.67 16.90
C GLU A 275 -9.12 -3.40 15.78
N VAL A 276 -9.23 -2.29 15.06
CA VAL A 276 -8.18 -1.82 14.13
C VAL A 276 -6.87 -1.67 14.89
N VAL A 277 -6.89 -1.04 16.07
CA VAL A 277 -5.70 -0.95 16.93
C VAL A 277 -5.20 -2.33 17.35
N ARG A 278 -6.07 -3.31 17.68
CA ARG A 278 -5.65 -4.68 18.02
C ARG A 278 -5.09 -5.44 16.82
N PHE A 279 -5.68 -5.32 15.64
CA PHE A 279 -5.18 -5.93 14.41
C PHE A 279 -3.81 -5.33 14.05
N GLN A 280 -3.69 -4.01 14.07
CA GLN A 280 -2.43 -3.32 13.85
C GLN A 280 -1.42 -3.65 14.96
N ALA A 281 -1.84 -3.84 16.21
CA ALA A 281 -0.96 -4.27 17.31
C ALA A 281 -0.47 -5.72 17.12
N ARG A 282 -1.35 -6.65 16.73
CA ARG A 282 -0.98 -8.04 16.40
C ARG A 282 0.00 -8.09 15.23
N ARG A 283 -0.27 -7.28 14.20
CA ARG A 283 0.61 -7.13 13.04
C ARG A 283 1.96 -6.52 13.43
N LEU A 284 1.96 -5.45 14.21
CA LEU A 284 3.17 -4.80 14.72
C LEU A 284 3.99 -5.74 15.61
N GLU A 285 3.35 -6.59 16.41
CA GLU A 285 4.03 -7.60 17.21
C GLU A 285 4.69 -8.66 16.34
N ALA A 286 4.03 -9.12 15.28
CA ALA A 286 4.62 -10.03 14.29
C ALA A 286 5.83 -9.40 13.60
N LEU A 287 5.74 -8.12 13.20
CA LEU A 287 6.86 -7.37 12.64
C LEU A 287 8.00 -7.20 13.65
N ARG A 288 7.71 -6.90 14.92
CA ARG A 288 8.72 -6.82 15.99
C ARG A 288 9.40 -8.16 16.25
N ARG A 289 8.67 -9.28 16.21
CA ARG A 289 9.25 -10.63 16.33
C ARG A 289 10.22 -10.92 15.18
N ARG A 290 9.79 -10.62 13.95
CA ARG A 290 10.65 -10.76 12.76
C ARG A 290 11.87 -9.85 12.84
N ARG A 291 11.70 -8.61 13.32
CA ARG A 291 12.79 -7.65 13.51
C ARG A 291 13.80 -8.14 14.54
N ARG A 292 13.36 -8.63 15.71
CA ARG A 292 14.26 -9.24 16.71
C ARG A 292 15.05 -10.40 16.12
N MET A 293 14.44 -11.21 15.26
CA MET A 293 15.15 -12.30 14.58
C MET A 293 16.22 -11.76 13.62
N LEU A 294 15.95 -10.65 12.91
CA LEU A 294 16.95 -10.00 12.05
C LEU A 294 18.05 -9.30 12.85
N ASP A 295 17.71 -8.64 13.96
CA ASP A 295 18.68 -7.96 14.81
C ASP A 295 19.62 -9.00 15.49
N VAL A 296 19.11 -10.17 15.89
CA VAL A 296 19.95 -11.31 16.34
C VAL A 296 20.91 -11.76 15.24
N LEU A 297 20.45 -11.83 13.99
CA LEU A 297 21.31 -12.17 12.84
C LEU A 297 22.34 -11.07 12.54
N ASP A 298 22.05 -9.80 12.87
CA ASP A 298 22.97 -8.67 12.67
C ASP A 298 24.02 -8.59 13.80
N GLU A 299 23.64 -8.91 15.05
CA GLU A 299 24.56 -8.99 16.18
C GLU A 299 25.51 -10.19 16.07
N GLU A 300 25.01 -11.37 15.66
CA GLU A 300 25.85 -12.52 15.33
C GLU A 300 26.63 -12.29 14.02
N GLY A 301 26.09 -11.44 13.14
CA GLY A 301 26.66 -11.05 11.86
C GLY A 301 27.67 -9.91 11.91
N GLY A 302 27.86 -9.17 13.01
CA GLY A 302 28.72 -7.99 13.02
C GLY A 302 30.21 -8.26 12.68
N LEU A 303 30.72 -9.43 13.08
CA LEU A 303 32.10 -9.87 12.80
C LEU A 303 32.23 -10.72 11.53
N LEU A 304 31.19 -11.49 11.16
CA LEU A 304 31.15 -12.31 9.95
C LEU A 304 30.66 -11.52 8.72
N GLY A 305 29.83 -10.51 8.91
CA GLY A 305 29.07 -9.76 7.92
C GLY A 305 29.92 -8.78 7.13
N THR A 306 31.00 -8.23 7.67
CA THR A 306 31.93 -7.41 6.87
C THR A 306 32.76 -8.26 5.90
N ARG A 307 33.12 -9.49 6.29
CA ARG A 307 33.78 -10.47 5.40
C ARG A 307 32.78 -11.11 4.44
N ALA A 308 31.63 -11.56 4.93
CA ALA A 308 30.58 -12.16 4.12
C ALA A 308 29.97 -11.16 3.15
N ALA A 309 29.74 -9.90 3.54
CA ALA A 309 29.30 -8.87 2.61
C ALA A 309 30.37 -8.53 1.56
N ARG A 310 31.68 -8.51 1.91
CA ARG A 310 32.75 -8.36 0.91
C ARG A 310 32.82 -9.55 -0.05
N VAL A 311 32.68 -10.78 0.45
CA VAL A 311 32.65 -11.99 -0.36
C VAL A 311 31.39 -12.03 -1.22
N PHE A 312 30.24 -11.63 -0.68
CA PHE A 312 28.96 -11.62 -1.40
C PHE A 312 28.92 -10.50 -2.43
N VAL A 313 29.43 -9.31 -2.13
CA VAL A 313 29.61 -8.22 -3.11
C VAL A 313 30.61 -8.64 -4.18
N GLY A 314 31.71 -9.31 -3.82
CA GLY A 314 32.67 -9.87 -4.76
C GLY A 314 32.03 -10.92 -5.68
N ALA A 315 31.29 -11.87 -5.11
CA ALA A 315 30.61 -12.93 -5.85
C ALA A 315 29.46 -12.39 -6.72
N ALA A 316 28.67 -11.43 -6.21
CA ALA A 316 27.61 -10.77 -6.97
C ALA A 316 28.20 -9.92 -8.11
N THR A 317 29.31 -9.23 -7.88
CA THR A 317 30.03 -8.48 -8.93
C THR A 317 30.57 -9.43 -9.98
N ALA A 318 31.18 -10.55 -9.57
CA ALA A 318 31.63 -11.60 -10.49
C ALA A 318 30.47 -12.20 -11.29
N ALA A 319 29.33 -12.49 -10.66
CA ALA A 319 28.14 -13.00 -11.33
C ALA A 319 27.56 -11.99 -12.33
N VAL A 320 27.49 -10.70 -11.97
CA VAL A 320 27.06 -9.63 -12.87
C VAL A 320 28.02 -9.48 -14.06
N LEU A 321 29.33 -9.60 -13.84
CA LEU A 321 30.32 -9.57 -14.91
C LEU A 321 30.18 -10.78 -15.83
N VAL A 322 30.01 -11.99 -15.29
CA VAL A 322 29.80 -13.22 -16.08
C VAL A 322 28.53 -13.11 -16.91
N ILE A 323 27.42 -12.65 -16.32
CA ILE A 323 26.16 -12.44 -17.03
C ILE A 323 26.31 -11.36 -18.11
N GLY A 324 26.99 -10.25 -17.80
CA GLY A 324 27.26 -9.17 -18.75
C GLY A 324 28.12 -9.63 -19.94
N MET A 325 29.18 -10.41 -19.68
CA MET A 325 30.03 -11.01 -20.71
C MET A 325 29.24 -12.00 -21.58
N TRP A 326 28.36 -12.81 -20.99
CA TRP A 326 27.49 -13.72 -21.71
C TRP A 326 26.53 -12.99 -22.67
N PHE A 327 25.90 -11.90 -22.21
CA PHE A 327 25.04 -11.07 -23.07
C PHE A 327 25.81 -10.38 -24.20
N LEU A 328 27.03 -9.89 -23.92
CA LEU A 328 27.91 -9.30 -24.94
C LEU A 328 28.35 -10.31 -26.01
N GLN A 329 28.66 -11.55 -25.60
CA GLN A 329 28.99 -12.63 -26.53
C GLN A 329 27.79 -13.03 -27.40
N ARG A 330 26.57 -13.00 -26.86
CA ARG A 330 25.35 -13.34 -27.61
C ARG A 330 24.96 -12.28 -28.64
N LYS A 331 25.30 -11.01 -28.43
CA LYS A 331 25.07 -9.93 -29.42
C LYS A 331 26.06 -9.92 -30.58
N ARG A 332 27.17 -10.67 -30.49
CA ARG A 332 28.20 -10.75 -31.53
C ARG A 332 28.01 -11.94 -32.49
N LYS A 333 27.00 -12.77 -32.27
CA LYS A 333 26.57 -13.85 -33.17
C LYS A 333 25.26 -13.44 -33.84
#